data_AF-A0A1B9KCN1-F1
#
_entry.id   AF-A0A1B9KCN1-F1
#
_cell.length_a   1.000
_cell.length_b   1.000
_cell.length_c   1.000
_cell.angle_alpha   90.00
_cell.angle_beta   90.00
_cell.angle_gamma   90.00
#
_symmetry.space_group_name_H-M   'P 1'
#
loop_
_entity.id
_entity.type
_entity.pdbx_description
1 polymer ?
#
loop_
_entity_poly.entity_id
_entity_poly.type
_entity_poly.pdbx_seq_one_letter_code
_entity_poly.pdbx_strand_id
1 'polypeptide(L)'
;MPLLLLPYATTTQALSATTAQVIHGSQPYLTFDNGVTKVTTGDGLLGITISDGTTKITYTPADNTSTASNPIVLLKENQSFTDIGMLVPATTDSITLNDLISAPYNYWGDDDGDGQGANGVTASGDLTVRITDKNGQVVSRDTVLSLCDKAPYKVELTSTAGSLTTQYGLPNSSSFSGGTATYYISPKAVPTICYARPNLQYGKNNETIWGSSGWNFVGPATIWNPTKGFLVQSTESSGYSRNFPTTGANNLYFDLDIVGVKGSALTWTTVSQGGITATMTPSPDNANNIRVTLTGPFATAAQQESATPGSIAKPTLPQTFVLVGKDSSNREVLKYGFELQHWFVNRGDRDDIYAYTSSWCSNLGGGYRLPQVKDLTNAVCSGSGVEPSFPCTGAVGATPSSDGNHYQRNIGAGLFTEWGDMTGYTAAGFVYNRYCTSDSNGSYQFNLMPNFGNVFSVNPSYVTYGVCAYP
;
A
#
# COMPACT_ATOMS: atom_id res chain seq x y z
N MET A 1 -80.23 1.91 40.93
CA MET A 1 -79.20 1.03 40.32
C MET A 1 -77.95 1.89 40.11
N PRO A 2 -76.73 1.37 40.20
CA PRO A 2 -76.04 0.86 41.38
C PRO A 2 -74.63 1.51 41.54
N LEU A 3 -73.85 0.96 42.48
CA LEU A 3 -72.39 1.02 42.66
C LEU A 3 -71.76 2.34 43.18
N LEU A 4 -71.49 2.35 44.49
CA LEU A 4 -70.35 3.10 45.03
C LEU A 4 -69.29 2.09 45.50
N LEU A 5 -68.20 1.99 44.74
CA LEU A 5 -67.01 1.21 45.04
C LEU A 5 -66.24 1.88 46.18
N LEU A 6 -65.98 1.15 47.27
CA LEU A 6 -64.82 1.42 48.12
C LEU A 6 -63.60 0.71 47.53
N PRO A 7 -62.45 1.38 47.45
CA PRO A 7 -61.19 0.67 47.72
C PRO A 7 -60.30 1.43 48.72
N TYR A 8 -60.15 0.77 49.87
CA TYR A 8 -58.93 0.55 50.65
C TYR A 8 -57.68 1.39 50.32
N ALA A 9 -57.19 2.11 51.32
CA ALA A 9 -55.84 2.65 51.37
C ALA A 9 -54.84 1.54 51.77
N THR A 10 -53.88 1.25 50.91
CA THR A 10 -52.69 0.46 51.28
C THR A 10 -51.77 1.34 52.13
N THR A 11 -51.82 1.18 53.45
CA THR A 11 -50.82 1.77 54.33
C THR A 11 -49.52 1.00 54.17
N THR A 12 -48.57 1.54 53.40
CA THR A 12 -47.17 1.09 53.43
C THR A 12 -46.61 1.37 54.81
N GLN A 13 -46.53 0.35 55.65
CA GLN A 13 -45.76 0.43 56.89
C GLN A 13 -44.28 0.30 56.54
N ALA A 14 -43.55 1.40 56.67
CA ALA A 14 -42.09 1.38 56.61
C ALA A 14 -41.54 0.83 57.93
N LEU A 15 -40.98 -0.37 57.90
CA LEU A 15 -40.20 -0.92 59.01
C LEU A 15 -38.89 -0.14 59.13
N SER A 16 -38.73 0.65 60.19
CA SER A 16 -37.43 1.23 60.55
C SER A 16 -36.71 0.31 61.53
N ALA A 17 -35.62 -0.32 61.10
CA ALA A 17 -34.70 -1.04 61.98
C ALA A 17 -33.49 -0.16 62.30
N THR A 18 -33.07 -0.10 63.56
CA THR A 18 -31.85 0.63 63.98
C THR A 18 -30.83 -0.41 64.44
N THR A 19 -29.66 -0.46 63.83
CA THR A 19 -28.59 -1.38 64.21
C THR A 19 -27.66 -0.72 65.23
N ALA A 20 -27.12 -1.52 66.16
CA ALA A 20 -26.15 -1.05 67.15
C ALA A 20 -24.74 -0.83 66.56
N GLN A 21 -24.50 -1.32 65.33
CA GLN A 21 -23.24 -1.23 64.59
C GLN A 21 -23.54 -0.84 63.14
N VAL A 22 -22.55 -0.30 62.44
CA VAL A 22 -22.67 0.01 61.02
C VAL A 22 -22.85 -1.28 60.23
N ILE A 23 -23.81 -1.32 59.31
CA ILE A 23 -24.02 -2.45 58.41
C ILE A 23 -22.94 -2.35 57.32
N HIS A 24 -22.15 -3.41 57.18
CA HIS A 24 -21.18 -3.53 56.11
C HIS A 24 -21.82 -4.25 54.93
N GLY A 25 -21.74 -3.61 53.78
CA GLY A 25 -22.30 -4.03 52.51
C GLY A 25 -21.26 -4.56 51.54
N SER A 26 -21.62 -4.58 50.26
CA SER A 26 -20.68 -4.78 49.16
C SER A 26 -20.15 -3.45 48.63
N GLN A 27 -18.93 -3.47 48.06
CA GLN A 27 -18.47 -2.33 47.27
C GLN A 27 -19.02 -2.43 45.85
N PRO A 28 -19.27 -1.31 45.16
CA PRO A 28 -19.70 -1.32 43.77
C PRO A 28 -18.59 -1.85 42.86
N TYR A 29 -18.94 -2.42 41.72
CA TYR A 29 -18.00 -2.99 40.77
C TYR A 29 -18.44 -2.79 39.32
N LEU A 30 -17.47 -2.84 38.40
CA LEU A 30 -17.77 -2.91 36.96
C LEU A 30 -18.15 -4.34 36.56
N THR A 31 -19.09 -4.48 35.64
CA THR A 31 -19.49 -5.77 35.08
C THR A 31 -20.01 -5.56 33.65
N PHE A 32 -19.68 -6.47 32.74
CA PHE A 32 -20.09 -6.40 31.33
C PHE A 32 -21.09 -7.50 30.95
N ASP A 33 -21.46 -8.33 31.92
CA ASP A 33 -22.26 -9.55 31.76
C ASP A 33 -23.35 -9.64 32.84
N ASN A 34 -23.91 -8.49 33.23
CA ASN A 34 -25.00 -8.34 34.21
C ASN A 34 -24.68 -8.97 35.58
N GLY A 35 -23.46 -8.78 36.07
CA GLY A 35 -23.04 -9.17 37.41
C GLY A 35 -22.46 -10.58 37.52
N VAL A 36 -22.36 -11.33 36.41
CA VAL A 36 -21.76 -12.67 36.42
C VAL A 36 -20.25 -12.59 36.71
N THR A 37 -19.57 -11.60 36.13
CA THR A 37 -18.15 -11.33 36.36
C THR A 37 -17.95 -9.93 36.94
N LYS A 38 -17.22 -9.87 38.06
CA LYS A 38 -16.80 -8.62 38.69
C LYS A 38 -15.43 -8.20 38.15
N VAL A 39 -15.36 -7.04 37.53
CA VAL A 39 -14.13 -6.49 36.96
C VAL A 39 -13.43 -5.66 38.04
N THR A 40 -12.35 -6.22 38.59
CA THR A 40 -11.60 -5.64 39.72
C THR A 40 -10.25 -5.04 39.30
N THR A 41 -9.82 -5.26 38.05
CA THR A 41 -8.61 -4.68 37.46
C THR A 41 -8.95 -3.95 36.16
N GLY A 42 -8.10 -2.99 35.79
CA GLY A 42 -8.23 -2.27 34.51
C GLY A 42 -8.18 -3.20 33.29
N ASP A 43 -7.66 -4.42 33.41
CA ASP A 43 -7.51 -5.36 32.30
C ASP A 43 -8.86 -5.76 31.66
N GLY A 44 -9.93 -5.78 32.44
CA GLY A 44 -11.27 -6.05 31.92
C GLY A 44 -11.77 -4.99 30.94
N LEU A 45 -11.25 -3.75 31.04
CA LEU A 45 -11.61 -2.64 30.14
C LEU A 45 -10.84 -2.66 28.82
N LEU A 46 -9.75 -3.41 28.76
CA LEU A 46 -8.75 -3.34 27.70
C LEU A 46 -8.83 -4.51 26.71
N GLY A 47 -9.88 -5.33 26.79
CA GLY A 47 -10.08 -6.46 25.90
C GLY A 47 -10.56 -6.07 24.50
N ILE A 48 -10.21 -6.91 23.52
CA ILE A 48 -10.74 -6.83 22.15
C ILE A 48 -11.47 -8.12 21.80
N THR A 49 -12.46 -8.04 20.92
CA THR A 49 -13.18 -9.20 20.42
C THR A 49 -13.27 -9.20 18.91
N ILE A 50 -12.82 -10.28 18.27
CA ILE A 50 -12.95 -10.49 16.83
C ILE A 50 -14.06 -11.51 16.54
N SER A 51 -14.75 -11.35 15.41
CA SER A 51 -15.81 -12.28 15.00
C SER A 51 -15.97 -12.36 13.49
N ASP A 52 -16.49 -13.49 13.01
CA ASP A 52 -17.00 -13.70 11.65
C ASP A 52 -18.54 -13.81 11.59
N GLY A 53 -19.23 -13.56 12.71
CA GLY A 53 -20.67 -13.74 12.89
C GLY A 53 -21.10 -15.10 13.44
N THR A 54 -20.23 -16.11 13.37
CA THR A 54 -20.48 -17.46 13.93
C THR A 54 -19.56 -17.74 15.12
N THR A 55 -18.28 -17.41 14.95
CA THR A 55 -17.22 -17.55 15.94
C THR A 55 -16.92 -16.18 16.53
N LYS A 56 -16.68 -16.14 17.84
CA LYS A 56 -16.29 -14.92 18.55
C LYS A 56 -15.12 -15.26 19.47
N ILE A 57 -14.01 -14.52 19.35
CA ILE A 57 -12.79 -14.73 20.12
C ILE A 57 -12.45 -13.43 20.84
N THR A 58 -12.42 -13.48 22.16
CA THR A 58 -12.03 -12.33 23.00
C THR A 58 -10.58 -12.51 23.44
N TYR A 59 -9.79 -11.45 23.30
CA TYR A 59 -8.43 -11.35 23.80
C TYR A 59 -8.38 -10.27 24.89
N THR A 60 -7.88 -10.64 26.06
CA THR A 60 -7.60 -9.76 27.18
C THR A 60 -6.11 -9.45 27.25
N PRO A 61 -5.67 -8.50 28.09
CA PRO A 61 -4.25 -8.28 28.31
C PRO A 61 -3.50 -9.54 28.81
N ALA A 62 -4.17 -10.42 29.54
CA ALA A 62 -3.55 -11.59 30.17
C ALA A 62 -3.22 -12.74 29.19
N ASP A 63 -3.99 -12.89 28.12
CA ASP A 63 -3.83 -13.95 27.11
C ASP A 63 -3.36 -13.43 25.74
N ASN A 64 -3.18 -12.12 25.60
CA ASN A 64 -2.62 -11.50 24.40
C ASN A 64 -1.12 -11.81 24.26
N THR A 65 -0.79 -12.66 23.30
CA THR A 65 0.59 -13.00 22.90
C THR A 65 0.98 -12.40 21.55
N SER A 66 0.18 -11.46 21.04
CA SER A 66 0.38 -10.89 19.71
C SER A 66 1.63 -10.03 19.64
N THR A 67 2.33 -10.10 18.51
CA THR A 67 3.51 -9.29 18.20
C THR A 67 3.46 -8.83 16.75
N ALA A 68 4.31 -7.88 16.37
CA ALA A 68 4.44 -7.46 14.97
C ALA A 68 4.82 -8.62 14.02
N SER A 69 5.50 -9.66 14.52
CA SER A 69 5.82 -10.86 13.74
C SER A 69 4.75 -11.95 13.83
N ASN A 70 3.89 -11.91 14.84
CA ASN A 70 2.81 -12.88 15.07
C ASN A 70 1.52 -12.14 15.48
N PRO A 71 0.84 -11.47 14.53
CA PRO A 71 -0.36 -10.70 14.83
C PRO A 71 -1.60 -11.59 14.95
N ILE A 72 -2.62 -11.08 15.63
CA ILE A 72 -3.98 -11.63 15.59
C ILE A 72 -4.52 -11.43 14.18
N VAL A 73 -4.91 -12.52 13.53
CA VAL A 73 -5.47 -12.48 12.17
C VAL A 73 -6.99 -12.41 12.26
N LEU A 74 -7.58 -11.42 11.60
CA LEU A 74 -9.03 -11.28 11.51
C LEU A 74 -9.66 -12.50 10.82
N LEU A 75 -10.88 -12.83 11.21
CA LEU A 75 -11.54 -14.06 10.80
C LEU A 75 -12.14 -13.94 9.39
N LYS A 76 -12.50 -12.73 8.96
CA LYS A 76 -13.14 -12.45 7.67
C LYS A 76 -12.36 -11.41 6.85
N GLU A 77 -12.50 -11.51 5.55
CA GLU A 77 -11.95 -10.55 4.58
C GLU A 77 -12.69 -9.20 4.65
N ASN A 78 -12.01 -8.13 4.20
CA ASN A 78 -12.57 -6.77 4.10
C ASN A 78 -13.14 -6.20 5.41
N GLN A 79 -12.62 -6.64 6.56
CA GLN A 79 -12.95 -6.07 7.86
C GLN A 79 -12.17 -4.78 8.13
N SER A 80 -12.71 -3.96 9.00
CA SER A 80 -12.15 -2.73 9.55
C SER A 80 -12.03 -2.84 11.08
N PHE A 81 -11.56 -1.78 11.74
CA PHE A 81 -11.53 -1.76 13.20
C PHE A 81 -12.91 -1.60 13.84
N THR A 82 -13.93 -1.12 13.11
CA THR A 82 -15.32 -1.10 13.60
C THR A 82 -15.90 -2.50 13.77
N ASP A 83 -15.34 -3.50 13.09
CA ASP A 83 -15.74 -4.91 13.22
C ASP A 83 -15.07 -5.60 14.42
N ILE A 84 -14.15 -4.93 15.10
CA ILE A 84 -13.47 -5.41 16.29
C ILE A 84 -14.17 -4.81 17.51
N GLY A 85 -14.79 -5.69 18.30
CA GLY A 85 -15.46 -5.34 19.53
C GLY A 85 -14.47 -4.77 20.54
N MET A 86 -14.77 -3.58 21.03
CA MET A 86 -14.06 -2.86 22.10
C MET A 86 -15.12 -2.17 22.95
N LEU A 87 -14.79 -1.81 24.19
CA LEU A 87 -15.68 -0.98 25.01
C LEU A 87 -15.71 0.48 24.52
N VAL A 88 -14.64 0.94 23.86
CA VAL A 88 -14.67 2.21 23.13
C VAL A 88 -15.61 2.07 21.92
N PRO A 89 -16.66 2.90 21.80
CA PRO A 89 -17.60 2.81 20.69
C PRO A 89 -16.93 3.00 19.33
N ALA A 90 -17.43 2.32 18.29
CA ALA A 90 -16.78 2.33 16.97
C ALA A 90 -16.70 3.70 16.29
N THR A 91 -17.47 4.70 16.75
CA THR A 91 -17.57 6.05 16.18
C THR A 91 -16.67 7.09 16.86
N THR A 92 -15.92 6.70 17.89
CA THR A 92 -15.05 7.59 18.67
C THR A 92 -13.77 6.86 19.07
N ASP A 93 -12.72 7.62 19.36
CA ASP A 93 -11.46 7.08 19.87
C ASP A 93 -11.36 7.16 21.40
N SER A 94 -12.40 7.67 22.08
CA SER A 94 -12.47 7.76 23.55
C SER A 94 -13.89 7.71 24.09
N ILE A 95 -14.03 7.23 25.32
CA ILE A 95 -15.27 7.23 26.11
C ILE A 95 -14.93 7.41 27.59
N THR A 96 -15.78 8.13 28.32
CA THR A 96 -15.62 8.24 29.78
C THR A 96 -16.15 6.97 30.46
N LEU A 97 -15.54 6.57 31.58
CA LEU A 97 -16.05 5.43 32.34
C LEU A 97 -17.43 5.73 32.95
N ASN A 98 -17.77 7.00 33.15
CA ASN A 98 -19.09 7.42 33.57
C ASN A 98 -20.17 7.14 32.51
N ASP A 99 -19.83 7.24 31.23
CA ASP A 99 -20.74 6.89 30.13
C ASP A 99 -20.95 5.37 30.05
N LEU A 100 -19.93 4.56 30.34
CA LEU A 100 -20.04 3.09 30.36
C LEU A 100 -20.96 2.55 31.47
N ILE A 101 -21.08 3.25 32.58
CA ILE A 101 -22.01 2.88 33.66
C ILE A 101 -23.43 3.44 33.45
N SER A 102 -23.60 4.35 32.49
CA SER A 102 -24.87 4.96 32.14
C SER A 102 -25.57 4.19 31.01
N ALA A 103 -26.84 4.49 30.76
CA ALA A 103 -27.54 3.96 29.60
C ALA A 103 -26.82 4.40 28.30
N PRO A 104 -26.68 3.51 27.30
CA PRO A 104 -27.33 2.19 27.19
C PRO A 104 -26.54 1.03 27.81
N TYR A 105 -25.30 1.25 28.26
CA TYR A 105 -24.37 0.18 28.64
C TYR A 105 -24.69 -0.42 30.02
N ASN A 106 -24.88 0.44 31.02
CA ASN A 106 -25.15 0.04 32.41
C ASN A 106 -24.11 -0.95 32.97
N TYR A 107 -22.82 -0.77 32.66
CA TYR A 107 -21.74 -1.69 33.02
C TYR A 107 -21.24 -1.54 34.45
N TRP A 108 -22.16 -1.59 35.41
CA TRP A 108 -21.85 -1.58 36.84
C TRP A 108 -22.82 -2.48 37.61
N GLY A 109 -22.42 -2.87 38.82
CA GLY A 109 -23.23 -3.65 39.73
C GLY A 109 -22.86 -3.35 41.18
N ASP A 110 -23.81 -3.65 42.04
CA ASP A 110 -23.69 -3.54 43.49
C ASP A 110 -24.70 -4.50 44.14
N ASP A 111 -24.23 -5.42 44.99
CA ASP A 111 -25.03 -6.60 45.37
C ASP A 111 -26.16 -6.26 46.35
N ASP A 112 -26.01 -5.16 47.09
CA ASP A 112 -26.97 -4.61 48.05
C ASP A 112 -27.74 -3.38 47.53
N GLY A 113 -27.42 -2.90 46.33
CA GLY A 113 -28.23 -1.95 45.58
C GLY A 113 -28.10 -0.49 46.03
N ASP A 114 -26.98 -0.11 46.64
CA ASP A 114 -26.72 1.23 47.14
C ASP A 114 -26.54 2.29 46.04
N GLY A 115 -26.30 1.85 44.80
CA GLY A 115 -26.21 2.72 43.62
C GLY A 115 -27.52 2.97 42.87
N GLN A 116 -28.65 2.41 43.31
CA GLN A 116 -29.91 2.50 42.58
C GLN A 116 -30.52 3.91 42.63
N GLY A 117 -31.11 4.34 41.50
CA GLY A 117 -31.77 5.64 41.37
C GLY A 117 -30.99 6.64 40.51
N ALA A 118 -31.61 7.80 40.26
CA ALA A 118 -30.99 8.84 39.43
C ALA A 118 -29.73 9.39 40.12
N ASN A 119 -28.59 9.31 39.43
CA ASN A 119 -27.27 9.71 39.96
C ASN A 119 -26.84 8.94 41.22
N GLY A 120 -27.34 7.71 41.41
CA GLY A 120 -26.96 6.86 42.54
C GLY A 120 -25.54 6.30 42.42
N VAL A 121 -24.94 6.33 41.24
CA VAL A 121 -23.57 5.87 40.97
C VAL A 121 -22.83 6.84 40.06
N THR A 122 -21.51 6.96 40.26
CA THR A 122 -20.61 7.77 39.43
C THR A 122 -19.30 7.03 39.19
N ALA A 123 -18.68 7.23 38.03
CA ALA A 123 -17.34 6.72 37.72
C ALA A 123 -16.41 7.84 37.27
N SER A 124 -15.12 7.72 37.59
CA SER A 124 -14.08 8.64 37.14
C SER A 124 -13.10 7.94 36.18
N GLY A 125 -12.60 8.66 35.20
CA GLY A 125 -11.57 8.17 34.28
C GLY A 125 -12.11 7.89 32.89
N ASP A 126 -11.19 7.55 31.98
CA ASP A 126 -11.44 7.47 30.55
C ASP A 126 -10.80 6.22 29.95
N LEU A 127 -11.43 5.73 28.89
CA LEU A 127 -10.93 4.67 28.03
C LEU A 127 -10.68 5.23 26.63
N THR A 128 -9.49 5.02 26.09
CA THR A 128 -9.08 5.52 24.77
C THR A 128 -8.52 4.41 23.90
N VAL A 129 -8.69 4.53 22.58
CA VAL A 129 -8.04 3.67 21.58
C VAL A 129 -7.17 4.51 20.66
N ARG A 130 -5.97 4.02 20.36
CA ARG A 130 -5.10 4.58 19.32
C ARG A 130 -4.71 3.46 18.36
N ILE A 131 -4.83 3.74 17.07
CA ILE A 131 -4.59 2.76 16.02
C ILE A 131 -3.54 3.29 15.05
N THR A 132 -2.52 2.51 14.78
CA THR A 132 -1.49 2.84 13.79
C THR A 132 -1.21 1.69 12.83
N ASP A 133 -0.82 2.00 11.59
CA ASP A 133 -0.26 1.01 10.66
C ASP A 133 1.17 0.59 11.05
N LYS A 134 1.74 -0.37 10.31
CA LYS A 134 3.12 -0.86 10.53
C LYS A 134 4.20 0.23 10.45
N ASN A 135 3.90 1.36 9.79
CA ASN A 135 4.82 2.49 9.62
C ASN A 135 4.58 3.58 10.70
N GLY A 136 3.69 3.33 11.66
CA GLY A 136 3.36 4.25 12.74
C GLY A 136 2.39 5.37 12.35
N GLN A 137 1.77 5.32 11.17
CA GLN A 137 0.77 6.30 10.76
C GLN A 137 -0.57 6.00 11.41
N VAL A 138 -1.25 7.03 11.93
CA VAL A 138 -2.57 6.88 12.56
C VAL A 138 -3.61 6.46 11.53
N VAL A 139 -4.49 5.53 11.90
CA VAL A 139 -5.52 4.95 11.03
C VAL A 139 -6.89 5.11 11.69
N SER A 140 -7.89 5.47 10.89
CA SER A 140 -9.27 5.63 11.37
C SER A 140 -9.96 4.28 11.60
N ARG A 141 -10.95 4.25 12.50
CA ARG A 141 -11.71 3.05 12.88
C ARG A 141 -12.42 2.37 11.70
N ASP A 142 -12.89 3.15 10.74
CA ASP A 142 -13.65 2.73 9.55
C ASP A 142 -12.75 2.31 8.36
N THR A 143 -11.42 2.42 8.50
CA THR A 143 -10.51 2.03 7.44
C THR A 143 -10.56 0.50 7.24
N VAL A 144 -10.91 0.07 6.03
CA VAL A 144 -10.79 -1.34 5.63
C VAL A 144 -9.31 -1.74 5.64
N LEU A 145 -9.00 -2.82 6.35
CA LEU A 145 -7.61 -3.22 6.60
C LEU A 145 -6.96 -3.79 5.33
N SER A 146 -5.71 -3.43 5.10
CA SER A 146 -4.91 -3.87 3.94
C SER A 146 -3.64 -4.58 4.37
N LEU A 147 -3.30 -5.66 3.65
CA LEU A 147 -1.98 -6.31 3.78
C LEU A 147 -0.87 -5.46 3.17
N CYS A 148 -1.17 -4.69 2.12
CA CYS A 148 -0.18 -3.94 1.36
C CYS A 148 0.31 -2.74 2.17
N ASP A 149 1.56 -2.81 2.60
CA ASP A 149 2.27 -1.74 3.31
C ASP A 149 1.66 -1.18 4.59
N LYS A 150 0.59 -1.80 5.12
CA LYS A 150 -0.09 -1.36 6.34
C LYS A 150 -0.11 -2.38 7.46
N ALA A 151 -0.28 -3.67 7.15
CA ALA A 151 -0.31 -4.72 8.16
C ALA A 151 1.09 -5.17 8.64
N PRO A 152 1.21 -5.66 9.89
CA PRO A 152 0.16 -5.63 10.91
C PRO A 152 -0.03 -4.22 11.46
N TYR A 153 -1.25 -3.95 11.89
CA TYR A 153 -1.62 -2.73 12.60
C TYR A 153 -1.40 -2.90 14.10
N LYS A 154 -1.18 -1.79 14.78
CA LYS A 154 -1.05 -1.72 16.24
C LYS A 154 -2.27 -1.01 16.82
N VAL A 155 -2.97 -1.68 17.73
CA VAL A 155 -4.10 -1.12 18.50
C VAL A 155 -3.66 -0.99 19.95
N GLU A 156 -3.67 0.23 20.46
CA GLU A 156 -3.33 0.57 21.84
C GLU A 156 -4.62 0.99 22.56
N LEU A 157 -5.07 0.18 23.52
CA LEU A 157 -6.16 0.52 24.42
C LEU A 157 -5.58 0.99 25.74
N THR A 158 -6.03 2.14 26.23
CA THR A 158 -5.54 2.74 27.47
C THR A 158 -6.71 3.15 28.36
N SER A 159 -6.67 2.72 29.61
CA SER A 159 -7.60 3.16 30.67
C SER A 159 -6.84 3.98 31.68
N THR A 160 -7.40 5.11 32.12
CA THR A 160 -6.86 5.84 33.26
C THR A 160 -7.18 5.11 34.56
N ALA A 161 -6.50 5.47 35.65
CA ALA A 161 -6.95 5.10 36.99
C ALA A 161 -8.25 5.83 37.32
N GLY A 162 -9.04 5.27 38.24
CA GLY A 162 -10.29 5.87 38.66
C GLY A 162 -11.00 5.10 39.77
N SER A 163 -12.22 5.51 40.06
CA SER A 163 -13.10 4.87 41.04
C SER A 163 -14.53 4.76 40.52
N LEU A 164 -15.24 3.79 41.07
CA LEU A 164 -16.69 3.68 41.02
C LEU A 164 -17.22 4.02 42.41
N THR A 165 -18.21 4.90 42.51
CA THR A 165 -18.72 5.39 43.79
C THR A 165 -20.24 5.44 43.77
N THR A 166 -20.86 4.77 44.75
CA THR A 166 -22.30 4.80 45.01
C THR A 166 -22.65 5.88 46.03
N GLN A 167 -23.91 6.32 45.99
CA GLN A 167 -24.44 7.32 46.92
C GLN A 167 -24.49 6.79 48.35
N TYR A 168 -24.82 5.50 48.51
CA TYR A 168 -24.92 4.83 49.80
C TYR A 168 -23.92 3.65 49.89
N GLY A 169 -23.89 2.97 51.02
CA GLY A 169 -23.09 1.77 51.23
C GLY A 169 -21.83 1.94 52.08
N LEU A 170 -21.34 0.83 52.61
CA LEU A 170 -20.05 0.77 53.30
C LEU A 170 -19.35 -0.58 53.00
N PRO A 171 -18.39 -0.63 52.07
CA PRO A 171 -17.78 0.50 51.36
C PRO A 171 -18.67 1.02 50.22
N ASN A 172 -18.80 2.34 50.07
CA ASN A 172 -19.52 2.94 48.91
C ASN A 172 -18.64 3.16 47.67
N SER A 173 -17.41 2.68 47.66
CA SER A 173 -16.51 2.92 46.53
C SER A 173 -15.51 1.80 46.34
N SER A 174 -15.16 1.57 45.08
CA SER A 174 -14.04 0.76 44.64
C SER A 174 -13.15 1.56 43.71
N SER A 175 -11.86 1.23 43.68
CA SER A 175 -10.85 1.87 42.82
C SER A 175 -10.30 0.87 41.81
N PHE A 176 -9.96 1.34 40.62
CA PHE A 176 -9.26 0.57 39.60
C PHE A 176 -7.99 1.29 39.13
N SER A 177 -6.96 0.51 38.86
CA SER A 177 -5.69 0.99 38.31
C SER A 177 -5.81 1.24 36.81
N GLY A 178 -5.14 2.29 36.33
CA GLY A 178 -4.96 2.51 34.90
C GLY A 178 -4.02 1.47 34.27
N GLY A 179 -4.11 1.31 32.96
CA GLY A 179 -3.35 0.31 32.23
C GLY A 179 -3.33 0.58 30.73
N THR A 180 -2.47 -0.13 30.01
CA THR A 180 -2.43 -0.08 28.54
C THR A 180 -2.20 -1.48 27.99
N ALA A 181 -2.98 -1.84 26.98
CA ALA A 181 -2.85 -3.10 26.24
C ALA A 181 -2.54 -2.79 24.77
N THR A 182 -1.58 -3.51 24.21
CA THR A 182 -1.18 -3.37 22.81
C THR A 182 -1.46 -4.65 22.05
N TYR A 183 -2.25 -4.55 20.99
CA TYR A 183 -2.60 -5.67 20.11
C TYR A 183 -2.03 -5.44 18.71
N TYR A 184 -1.42 -6.48 18.14
CA TYR A 184 -1.02 -6.47 16.74
C TYR A 184 -2.07 -7.22 15.92
N ILE A 185 -2.64 -6.57 14.91
CA ILE A 185 -3.79 -7.09 14.15
C ILE A 185 -3.46 -7.08 12.66
N SER A 186 -3.72 -8.20 11.99
CA SER A 186 -3.63 -8.32 10.53
C SER A 186 -4.99 -8.68 9.94
N PRO A 187 -5.35 -8.16 8.76
CA PRO A 187 -6.53 -8.64 8.05
C PRO A 187 -6.40 -10.12 7.72
N LYS A 188 -7.54 -10.77 7.45
CA LYS A 188 -7.56 -12.11 6.88
C LYS A 188 -6.74 -12.11 5.58
N ALA A 189 -5.80 -13.05 5.46
CA ALA A 189 -4.93 -13.11 4.32
C ALA A 189 -5.71 -13.46 3.04
N VAL A 190 -5.78 -12.50 2.13
CA VAL A 190 -6.19 -12.72 0.73
C VAL A 190 -4.95 -12.52 -0.13
N PRO A 191 -4.60 -13.46 -1.02
CA PRO A 191 -3.53 -13.24 -1.99
C PRO A 191 -3.70 -11.87 -2.65
N THR A 192 -2.70 -11.01 -2.53
CA THR A 192 -2.77 -9.64 -3.07
C THR A 192 -1.43 -9.29 -3.72
N ILE A 193 -1.49 -8.61 -4.87
CA ILE A 193 -0.31 -8.00 -5.51
C ILE A 193 -0.28 -6.55 -5.08
N CYS A 194 0.77 -6.16 -4.34
CA CYS A 194 0.89 -4.82 -3.79
C CYS A 194 1.68 -3.87 -4.70
N TYR A 195 2.73 -4.39 -5.33
CA TYR A 195 3.64 -3.61 -6.15
C TYR A 195 4.07 -4.35 -7.41
N ALA A 196 4.38 -3.59 -8.45
CA ALA A 196 5.17 -4.04 -9.59
C ALA A 196 6.55 -3.39 -9.52
N ARG A 197 7.59 -4.23 -9.42
CA ARG A 197 8.95 -3.83 -9.08
C ARG A 197 9.89 -3.93 -10.27
N PRO A 198 10.15 -2.84 -11.02
CA PRO A 198 11.27 -2.78 -11.96
C PRO A 198 12.59 -2.59 -11.20
N ASN A 199 13.66 -2.22 -11.91
CA ASN A 199 14.91 -1.82 -11.30
C ASN A 199 14.67 -0.60 -10.38
N LEU A 200 15.03 -0.74 -9.09
CA LEU A 200 14.84 0.31 -8.08
C LEU A 200 16.01 1.30 -7.99
N GLN A 201 17.12 1.05 -8.69
CA GLN A 201 18.25 1.96 -8.72
C GLN A 201 17.80 3.34 -9.24
N TYR A 202 18.28 4.40 -8.58
CA TYR A 202 17.87 5.79 -8.84
C TYR A 202 16.34 5.93 -8.81
N GLY A 203 15.76 5.61 -7.65
CA GLY A 203 14.32 5.66 -7.39
C GLY A 203 13.96 6.37 -6.08
N LYS A 204 14.91 7.07 -5.46
CA LYS A 204 14.73 7.81 -4.19
C LYS A 204 15.16 9.27 -4.34
N ASN A 205 14.92 10.04 -3.29
CA ASN A 205 15.40 11.42 -3.17
C ASN A 205 16.84 11.49 -2.70
N ASN A 206 17.46 12.63 -2.98
CA ASN A 206 18.81 12.98 -2.54
C ASN A 206 19.85 11.92 -2.91
N GLU A 207 19.74 11.35 -4.12
CA GLU A 207 20.76 10.47 -4.67
C GLU A 207 22.05 11.25 -4.89
N THR A 208 23.18 10.55 -4.73
CA THR A 208 24.51 11.10 -4.99
C THR A 208 25.05 10.48 -6.28
N ILE A 209 25.22 11.32 -7.29
CA ILE A 209 25.66 10.94 -8.63
C ILE A 209 26.89 11.76 -8.97
N TRP A 210 27.98 11.08 -9.35
CA TRP A 210 29.27 11.70 -9.69
C TRP A 210 29.78 12.69 -8.61
N GLY A 211 29.53 12.38 -7.34
CA GLY A 211 29.92 13.24 -6.20
C GLY A 211 28.98 14.41 -5.94
N SER A 212 27.92 14.61 -6.73
CA SER A 212 26.87 15.60 -6.50
C SER A 212 25.64 14.95 -5.87
N SER A 213 25.27 15.39 -4.67
CA SER A 213 24.00 15.02 -4.02
C SER A 213 22.84 15.90 -4.54
N GLY A 214 21.60 15.57 -4.15
CA GLY A 214 20.42 16.37 -4.47
C GLY A 214 19.67 15.98 -5.75
N TRP A 215 19.94 14.80 -6.31
CA TRP A 215 19.15 14.26 -7.41
C TRP A 215 17.90 13.55 -6.88
N ASN A 216 16.72 13.87 -7.40
CA ASN A 216 15.44 13.42 -6.86
C ASN A 216 14.67 12.63 -7.91
N PHE A 217 14.78 11.31 -7.87
CA PHE A 217 14.11 10.44 -8.83
C PHE A 217 12.72 9.97 -8.36
N VAL A 218 12.31 10.32 -7.15
CA VAL A 218 11.07 9.79 -6.57
C VAL A 218 9.86 10.26 -7.36
N GLY A 219 8.94 9.34 -7.63
CA GLY A 219 7.60 9.66 -8.12
C GLY A 219 6.65 10.09 -6.99
N PRO A 220 5.41 10.49 -7.33
CA PRO A 220 4.36 10.67 -6.34
C PRO A 220 4.18 9.41 -5.48
N ALA A 221 3.98 9.58 -4.16
CA ALA A 221 3.83 8.46 -3.22
C ALA A 221 2.61 7.55 -3.50
N THR A 222 1.63 8.04 -4.27
CA THR A 222 0.47 7.28 -4.74
C THR A 222 0.80 6.37 -5.93
N ILE A 223 1.95 6.56 -6.58
CA ILE A 223 2.38 5.83 -7.79
C ILE A 223 3.65 5.03 -7.51
N TRP A 224 4.60 5.57 -6.75
CA TRP A 224 5.92 4.97 -6.55
C TRP A 224 6.32 4.88 -5.07
N ASN A 225 6.79 3.71 -4.66
CA ASN A 225 7.48 3.49 -3.39
C ASN A 225 8.97 3.19 -3.66
N PRO A 226 9.92 3.98 -3.12
CA PRO A 226 11.36 3.83 -3.37
C PRO A 226 11.94 2.43 -3.08
N THR A 227 11.32 1.67 -2.19
CA THR A 227 11.81 0.35 -1.76
C THR A 227 11.03 -0.81 -2.37
N LYS A 228 9.85 -0.53 -2.97
CA LYS A 228 8.91 -1.57 -3.44
C LYS A 228 8.59 -1.49 -4.93
N GLY A 229 8.67 -0.32 -5.54
CA GLY A 229 8.32 -0.10 -6.96
C GLY A 229 6.99 0.60 -7.14
N PHE A 230 6.31 0.34 -8.25
CA PHE A 230 5.03 0.96 -8.59
C PHE A 230 3.88 0.35 -7.79
N LEU A 231 3.02 1.20 -7.23
CA LEU A 231 1.76 0.79 -6.61
C LEU A 231 0.79 0.30 -7.69
N VAL A 232 0.03 -0.75 -7.41
CA VAL A 232 -1.11 -1.14 -8.27
C VAL A 232 -2.16 -0.02 -8.25
N GLN A 233 -2.45 0.56 -9.42
CA GLN A 233 -3.40 1.66 -9.58
C GLN A 233 -4.84 1.17 -9.82
N SER A 234 -5.03 -0.04 -10.34
CA SER A 234 -6.33 -0.64 -10.58
C SER A 234 -6.27 -2.17 -10.58
N THR A 235 -7.25 -2.81 -9.95
CA THR A 235 -7.52 -4.25 -10.10
C THR A 235 -8.65 -4.52 -11.08
N GLU A 236 -9.39 -3.48 -11.48
CA GLU A 236 -10.45 -3.56 -12.48
C GLU A 236 -9.90 -3.42 -13.90
N SER A 237 -10.44 -4.21 -14.82
CA SER A 237 -9.97 -4.28 -16.20
C SER A 237 -10.03 -2.95 -16.95
N SER A 238 -11.03 -2.12 -16.67
CA SER A 238 -11.20 -0.78 -17.25
C SER A 238 -10.09 0.21 -16.84
N GLY A 239 -9.31 -0.11 -15.80
CA GLY A 239 -8.25 0.75 -15.28
C GLY A 239 -6.82 0.23 -15.49
N TYR A 240 -6.62 -0.86 -16.22
CA TYR A 240 -5.30 -1.47 -16.40
C TYR A 240 -4.29 -0.58 -17.16
N SER A 241 -4.76 0.37 -17.97
CA SER A 241 -3.88 1.35 -18.61
C SER A 241 -3.19 2.32 -17.65
N ARG A 242 -3.61 2.35 -16.37
CA ARG A 242 -2.96 3.11 -15.31
C ARG A 242 -1.87 2.33 -14.58
N ASN A 243 -1.80 1.02 -14.76
CA ASN A 243 -0.79 0.19 -14.11
C ASN A 243 0.51 0.16 -14.92
N PHE A 244 1.64 0.08 -14.22
CA PHE A 244 2.92 -0.18 -14.86
C PHE A 244 2.98 -1.62 -15.42
N PRO A 245 3.64 -1.87 -16.56
CA PRO A 245 4.25 -0.90 -17.47
C PRO A 245 3.30 -0.45 -18.59
N THR A 246 3.53 0.74 -19.14
CA THR A 246 2.95 1.19 -20.43
C THR A 246 3.95 1.13 -21.59
N THR A 247 5.24 1.00 -21.26
CA THR A 247 6.34 0.87 -22.23
C THR A 247 7.00 -0.50 -22.09
N GLY A 248 7.60 -1.02 -23.15
CA GLY A 248 8.31 -2.29 -23.07
C GLY A 248 9.43 -2.43 -24.11
N ALA A 249 10.34 -3.35 -23.86
CA ALA A 249 11.35 -3.79 -24.81
C ALA A 249 11.66 -5.26 -24.56
N ASN A 250 12.28 -5.92 -25.53
CA ASN A 250 12.63 -7.32 -25.40
C ASN A 250 13.59 -7.54 -24.22
N ASN A 251 13.28 -8.53 -23.39
CA ASN A 251 13.98 -8.93 -22.16
C ASN A 251 13.92 -7.93 -20.99
N LEU A 252 13.05 -6.92 -21.03
CA LEU A 252 12.72 -6.17 -19.81
C LEU A 252 11.89 -7.03 -18.87
N TYR A 253 12.10 -6.84 -17.57
CA TYR A 253 11.39 -7.60 -16.54
C TYR A 253 11.08 -6.77 -15.30
N PHE A 254 10.05 -7.18 -14.59
CA PHE A 254 9.68 -6.63 -13.29
C PHE A 254 9.15 -7.73 -12.39
N ASP A 255 9.24 -7.53 -11.07
CA ASP A 255 8.78 -8.51 -10.10
C ASP A 255 7.46 -8.06 -9.46
N LEU A 256 6.45 -8.92 -9.44
CA LEU A 256 5.22 -8.70 -8.70
C LEU A 256 5.47 -8.99 -7.21
N ASP A 257 5.28 -7.99 -6.35
CA ASP A 257 5.37 -8.14 -4.88
C ASP A 257 4.04 -8.69 -4.36
N ILE A 258 4.06 -9.95 -3.93
CA ILE A 258 2.86 -10.71 -3.55
C ILE A 258 2.84 -10.93 -2.04
N VAL A 259 1.70 -10.65 -1.43
CA VAL A 259 1.42 -10.90 -0.01
C VAL A 259 0.25 -11.87 0.15
N GLY A 260 0.16 -12.50 1.31
CA GLY A 260 -0.89 -13.49 1.63
C GLY A 260 -0.64 -14.89 1.05
N VAL A 261 0.25 -15.05 0.08
CA VAL A 261 0.70 -16.33 -0.46
C VAL A 261 2.10 -16.21 -1.05
N LYS A 262 2.85 -17.32 -1.13
CA LYS A 262 4.09 -17.36 -1.91
C LYS A 262 3.73 -17.43 -3.39
N GLY A 263 4.19 -16.49 -4.21
CA GLY A 263 3.94 -16.48 -5.65
C GLY A 263 4.35 -17.78 -6.35
N SER A 264 5.45 -18.39 -5.90
CA SER A 264 5.96 -19.70 -6.36
C SER A 264 5.07 -20.90 -6.01
N ALA A 265 4.11 -20.74 -5.09
CA ALA A 265 3.10 -21.77 -4.80
C ALA A 265 1.92 -21.72 -5.78
N LEU A 266 1.84 -20.71 -6.65
CA LEU A 266 0.80 -20.56 -7.65
C LEU A 266 1.29 -21.02 -9.02
N THR A 267 0.34 -21.43 -9.85
CA THR A 267 0.58 -21.72 -11.26
C THR A 267 0.33 -20.46 -12.09
N TRP A 268 1.28 -20.13 -12.96
CA TRP A 268 1.22 -18.98 -13.85
C TRP A 268 1.38 -19.45 -15.29
N THR A 269 0.46 -19.05 -16.17
CA THR A 269 0.52 -19.37 -17.60
C THR A 269 1.06 -18.18 -18.36
N THR A 270 1.99 -18.41 -19.28
CA THR A 270 2.48 -17.39 -20.22
C THR A 270 1.33 -16.74 -20.98
N VAL A 271 1.40 -15.42 -21.14
CA VAL A 271 0.38 -14.61 -21.85
C VAL A 271 1.01 -13.97 -23.07
N SER A 272 0.43 -14.17 -24.26
CA SER A 272 0.90 -13.57 -25.51
C SER A 272 -0.20 -12.70 -26.12
N GLN A 273 0.12 -11.44 -26.40
CA GLN A 273 -0.80 -10.46 -27.00
C GLN A 273 -0.03 -9.60 -28.01
N GLY A 274 -0.60 -9.39 -29.19
CA GLY A 274 -0.04 -8.50 -30.21
C GLY A 274 1.42 -8.76 -30.60
N GLY A 275 1.91 -10.00 -30.52
CA GLY A 275 3.30 -10.36 -30.84
C GLY A 275 4.30 -10.15 -29.70
N ILE A 276 3.83 -9.81 -28.50
CA ILE A 276 4.62 -9.71 -27.27
C ILE A 276 4.13 -10.79 -26.30
N THR A 277 5.05 -11.37 -25.55
CA THR A 277 4.82 -12.46 -24.60
C THR A 277 5.32 -12.05 -23.22
N ALA A 278 4.45 -12.17 -22.21
CA ALA A 278 4.79 -12.05 -20.80
C ALA A 278 4.95 -13.45 -20.19
N THR A 279 6.15 -13.75 -19.69
CA THR A 279 6.47 -15.03 -19.05
C THR A 279 6.67 -14.82 -17.55
N MET A 280 5.99 -15.63 -16.74
CA MET A 280 6.04 -15.55 -15.28
C MET A 280 6.91 -16.66 -14.71
N THR A 281 7.89 -16.30 -13.89
CA THR A 281 8.75 -17.25 -13.16
C THR A 281 8.94 -16.79 -11.72
N PRO A 282 9.29 -17.69 -10.77
CA PRO A 282 9.72 -17.27 -9.44
C PRO A 282 10.86 -16.24 -9.55
N SER A 283 10.75 -15.13 -8.82
CA SER A 283 11.83 -14.14 -8.80
C SER A 283 13.09 -14.75 -8.17
N PRO A 284 14.27 -14.57 -8.78
CA PRO A 284 15.53 -15.06 -8.22
C PRO A 284 15.90 -14.32 -6.91
N ASP A 285 15.44 -13.08 -6.75
CA ASP A 285 15.77 -12.24 -5.60
C ASP A 285 14.88 -12.53 -4.39
N ASN A 286 13.63 -12.95 -4.64
CA ASN A 286 12.67 -13.30 -3.60
C ASN A 286 11.65 -14.32 -4.14
N ALA A 287 11.71 -15.55 -3.64
CA ALA A 287 10.82 -16.63 -4.07
C ALA A 287 9.32 -16.41 -3.73
N ASN A 288 8.99 -15.42 -2.89
CA ASN A 288 7.60 -15.00 -2.68
C ASN A 288 7.05 -14.20 -3.86
N ASN A 289 7.92 -13.61 -4.68
CA ASN A 289 7.56 -12.73 -5.79
C ASN A 289 7.64 -13.48 -7.12
N ILE A 290 6.98 -12.94 -8.14
CA ILE A 290 6.96 -13.47 -9.50
C ILE A 290 7.58 -12.47 -10.46
N ARG A 291 8.65 -12.88 -11.14
CA ARG A 291 9.23 -12.12 -12.23
C ARG A 291 8.38 -12.27 -13.48
N VAL A 292 8.02 -11.15 -14.08
CA VAL A 292 7.38 -11.04 -15.38
C VAL A 292 8.43 -10.57 -16.37
N THR A 293 8.79 -11.41 -17.33
CA THR A 293 9.72 -11.07 -18.41
C THR A 293 8.95 -10.85 -19.71
N LEU A 294 9.16 -9.70 -20.35
CA LEU A 294 8.58 -9.36 -21.65
C LEU A 294 9.52 -9.81 -22.77
N THR A 295 9.02 -10.61 -23.70
CA THR A 295 9.72 -10.96 -24.95
C THR A 295 8.86 -10.58 -26.14
N GLY A 296 9.49 -10.11 -27.22
CA GLY A 296 8.76 -9.58 -28.36
C GLY A 296 9.70 -9.24 -29.51
N PRO A 297 9.28 -8.40 -30.45
CA PRO A 297 10.12 -8.02 -31.57
C PRO A 297 11.43 -7.38 -31.12
N PHE A 298 12.54 -7.86 -31.68
CA PHE A 298 13.89 -7.39 -31.38
C PHE A 298 14.75 -7.44 -32.65
N ALA A 299 15.86 -6.69 -32.64
CA ALA A 299 16.87 -6.78 -33.69
C ALA A 299 17.90 -7.85 -33.32
N THR A 300 18.17 -8.78 -34.24
CA THR A 300 19.26 -9.76 -34.06
C THR A 300 20.63 -9.08 -34.14
N ALA A 301 21.69 -9.72 -33.65
CA ALA A 301 23.06 -9.19 -33.73
C ALA A 301 23.47 -8.79 -35.16
N ALA A 302 23.10 -9.61 -36.17
CA ALA A 302 23.36 -9.28 -37.57
C ALA A 302 22.60 -8.05 -38.07
N GLN A 303 21.37 -7.82 -37.57
CA GLN A 303 20.60 -6.63 -37.91
C GLN A 303 21.11 -5.39 -37.19
N GLN A 304 21.61 -5.52 -35.96
CA GLN A 304 22.21 -4.43 -35.19
C GLN A 304 23.45 -3.86 -35.92
N GLU A 305 24.31 -4.73 -36.43
CA GLU A 305 25.52 -4.36 -37.18
C GLU A 305 25.26 -3.87 -38.61
N SER A 306 24.09 -4.18 -39.19
CA SER A 306 23.78 -3.82 -40.58
C SER A 306 23.33 -2.36 -40.71
N ALA A 307 23.78 -1.68 -41.77
CA ALA A 307 23.23 -0.38 -42.17
C ALA A 307 21.82 -0.51 -42.81
N THR A 308 21.50 -1.69 -43.33
CA THR A 308 20.21 -2.04 -43.92
C THR A 308 19.67 -3.29 -43.22
N PRO A 309 19.09 -3.16 -42.02
CA PRO A 309 18.71 -4.29 -41.15
C PRO A 309 17.55 -5.15 -41.71
N GLY A 310 16.91 -4.71 -42.78
CA GLY A 310 15.66 -5.31 -43.26
C GLY A 310 14.53 -5.11 -42.25
N SER A 311 13.43 -5.83 -42.43
CA SER A 311 12.28 -5.70 -41.55
C SER A 311 12.41 -6.56 -40.30
N ILE A 312 11.98 -6.02 -39.16
CA ILE A 312 11.64 -6.79 -37.97
C ILE A 312 10.12 -6.88 -37.81
N ALA A 313 9.65 -7.82 -36.99
CA ALA A 313 8.23 -7.92 -36.66
C ALA A 313 7.74 -6.63 -35.96
N LYS A 314 6.47 -6.30 -36.14
CA LYS A 314 5.80 -5.14 -35.55
C LYS A 314 4.77 -5.65 -34.55
N PRO A 315 4.80 -5.23 -33.28
CA PRO A 315 3.74 -5.60 -32.36
C PRO A 315 2.45 -4.85 -32.71
N THR A 316 1.30 -5.43 -32.39
CA THR A 316 0.03 -4.68 -32.40
C THR A 316 -0.06 -3.99 -31.05
N LEU A 317 -0.26 -2.67 -31.00
CA LEU A 317 -0.37 -1.88 -29.78
C LEU A 317 -1.49 -0.84 -29.92
N PRO A 318 -2.17 -0.43 -28.82
CA PRO A 318 -1.96 -0.90 -27.46
C PRO A 318 -2.44 -2.34 -27.23
N GLN A 319 -1.92 -3.01 -26.20
CA GLN A 319 -2.33 -4.37 -25.79
C GLN A 319 -2.47 -4.49 -24.28
N THR A 320 -3.62 -5.00 -23.85
CA THR A 320 -3.87 -5.32 -22.45
C THR A 320 -3.38 -6.73 -22.14
N PHE A 321 -2.54 -6.84 -21.12
CA PHE A 321 -2.10 -8.11 -20.55
C PHE A 321 -2.83 -8.34 -19.23
N VAL A 322 -3.23 -9.58 -18.96
CA VAL A 322 -3.82 -9.99 -17.67
C VAL A 322 -3.10 -11.25 -17.21
N LEU A 323 -2.27 -11.10 -16.19
CA LEU A 323 -1.51 -12.17 -15.57
C LEU A 323 -2.35 -12.77 -14.45
N VAL A 324 -2.54 -14.08 -14.48
CA VAL A 324 -3.42 -14.78 -13.54
C VAL A 324 -2.62 -15.82 -12.76
N GLY A 325 -2.63 -15.70 -11.44
CA GLY A 325 -2.06 -16.70 -10.52
C GLY A 325 -3.15 -17.65 -10.06
N LYS A 326 -2.95 -18.95 -10.28
CA LYS A 326 -3.92 -20.00 -9.94
C LYS A 326 -3.44 -20.88 -8.79
N ASP A 327 -4.34 -21.25 -7.90
CA ASP A 327 -4.04 -22.19 -6.82
C ASP A 327 -3.95 -23.65 -7.33
N SER A 328 -3.66 -24.58 -6.43
CA SER A 328 -3.57 -26.02 -6.75
C SER A 328 -4.88 -26.64 -7.24
N SER A 329 -6.02 -25.97 -7.02
CA SER A 329 -7.35 -26.35 -7.52
C SER A 329 -7.68 -25.66 -8.85
N ASN A 330 -6.71 -25.01 -9.49
CA ASN A 330 -6.85 -24.24 -10.73
C ASN A 330 -7.83 -23.06 -10.61
N ARG A 331 -8.08 -22.55 -9.40
CA ARG A 331 -8.89 -21.35 -9.17
C ARG A 331 -8.02 -20.11 -9.30
N GLU A 332 -8.54 -19.08 -9.95
CA GLU A 332 -7.87 -17.78 -10.07
C GLU A 332 -7.92 -17.07 -8.71
N VAL A 333 -6.75 -16.87 -8.10
CA VAL A 333 -6.63 -16.23 -6.77
C VAL A 333 -5.90 -14.89 -6.84
N LEU A 334 -5.21 -14.61 -7.96
CA LEU A 334 -4.53 -13.35 -8.22
C LEU A 334 -4.72 -12.91 -9.66
N LYS A 335 -4.82 -11.59 -9.85
CA LYS A 335 -4.82 -10.95 -11.17
C LYS A 335 -3.97 -9.69 -11.13
N TYR A 336 -3.14 -9.51 -12.16
CA TYR A 336 -2.45 -8.26 -12.44
C TYR A 336 -2.64 -7.92 -13.90
N GLY A 337 -3.19 -6.74 -14.19
CA GLY A 337 -3.35 -6.27 -15.55
C GLY A 337 -2.61 -4.98 -15.83
N PHE A 338 -2.09 -4.83 -17.04
CA PHE A 338 -1.42 -3.63 -17.53
C PHE A 338 -1.66 -3.48 -19.03
N GLU A 339 -1.44 -2.29 -19.58
CA GLU A 339 -1.58 -2.03 -21.02
C GLU A 339 -0.27 -1.50 -21.60
N LEU A 340 0.37 -2.29 -22.47
CA LEU A 340 1.51 -1.79 -23.24
C LEU A 340 1.00 -0.90 -24.37
N GLN A 341 1.58 0.29 -24.46
CA GLN A 341 1.26 1.32 -25.47
C GLN A 341 2.43 1.55 -26.42
N HIS A 342 3.67 1.43 -25.93
CA HIS A 342 4.88 1.62 -26.73
C HIS A 342 5.86 0.46 -26.56
N TRP A 343 6.53 0.11 -27.66
CA TRP A 343 7.56 -0.92 -27.72
C TRP A 343 8.86 -0.36 -28.29
N PHE A 344 9.98 -0.75 -27.69
CA PHE A 344 11.29 -0.26 -28.04
C PHE A 344 12.20 -1.40 -28.52
N VAL A 345 12.97 -1.12 -29.57
CA VAL A 345 13.94 -2.03 -30.14
C VAL A 345 15.33 -1.42 -30.03
N ASN A 346 16.18 -2.07 -29.24
CA ASN A 346 17.53 -1.62 -28.97
C ASN A 346 18.51 -2.13 -30.06
N ARG A 347 19.43 -1.25 -30.49
CA ARG A 347 20.51 -1.57 -31.45
C ARG A 347 21.71 -2.26 -30.77
N GLY A 348 21.59 -2.65 -29.52
CA GLY A 348 22.65 -3.36 -28.79
C GLY A 348 23.81 -2.42 -28.46
N ASP A 349 25.04 -2.92 -28.57
CA ASP A 349 26.28 -2.20 -28.30
C ASP A 349 26.87 -1.48 -29.53
N ARG A 350 26.13 -1.48 -30.65
CA ARG A 350 26.49 -0.72 -31.84
C ARG A 350 26.23 0.77 -31.65
N ASP A 351 27.30 1.55 -31.57
CA ASP A 351 27.24 3.01 -31.63
C ASP A 351 27.46 3.52 -33.07
N ASP A 352 26.85 4.67 -33.35
CA ASP A 352 26.98 5.34 -34.64
C ASP A 352 26.63 6.83 -34.54
N ILE A 353 26.92 7.59 -35.59
CA ILE A 353 26.46 8.98 -35.68
C ILE A 353 24.95 9.03 -35.96
N TYR A 354 24.33 10.16 -35.61
CA TYR A 354 22.87 10.35 -35.67
C TYR A 354 22.25 9.91 -37.00
N ALA A 355 22.86 10.27 -38.13
CA ALA A 355 22.31 9.99 -39.46
C ALA A 355 22.15 8.48 -39.72
N TYR A 356 23.13 7.67 -39.31
CA TYR A 356 23.08 6.22 -39.51
C TYR A 356 22.13 5.54 -38.54
N THR A 357 22.06 5.98 -37.28
CA THR A 357 21.08 5.45 -36.31
C THR A 357 19.65 5.81 -36.70
N SER A 358 19.42 7.04 -37.16
CA SER A 358 18.12 7.46 -37.70
C SER A 358 17.73 6.62 -38.92
N SER A 359 18.65 6.43 -39.86
CA SER A 359 18.43 5.58 -41.03
C SER A 359 18.15 4.13 -40.63
N TRP A 360 18.88 3.60 -39.64
CA TRP A 360 18.68 2.25 -39.13
C TRP A 360 17.25 2.05 -38.61
N CYS A 361 16.76 2.96 -37.74
CA CYS A 361 15.39 2.88 -37.24
C CYS A 361 14.34 2.93 -38.35
N SER A 362 14.50 3.82 -39.33
CA SER A 362 13.57 3.90 -40.47
C SER A 362 13.62 2.67 -41.38
N ASN A 363 14.75 1.96 -41.44
CA ASN A 363 14.92 0.76 -42.27
C ASN A 363 14.51 -0.55 -41.57
N LEU A 364 14.15 -0.53 -40.28
CA LEU A 364 13.60 -1.69 -39.57
C LEU A 364 12.20 -2.12 -40.06
N GLY A 365 11.60 -1.36 -40.97
CA GLY A 365 10.25 -1.61 -41.47
C GLY A 365 9.17 -1.33 -40.42
N GLY A 366 7.90 -1.63 -40.72
CA GLY A 366 6.83 -1.68 -39.70
C GLY A 366 6.39 -0.37 -39.04
N GLY A 367 7.07 0.75 -39.28
CA GLY A 367 6.81 2.05 -38.68
C GLY A 367 7.66 2.36 -37.45
N TYR A 368 8.76 1.62 -37.21
CA TYR A 368 9.74 2.02 -36.20
C TYR A 368 10.37 3.36 -36.56
N ARG A 369 10.62 4.17 -35.54
CA ARG A 369 11.22 5.50 -35.68
C ARG A 369 12.25 5.73 -34.58
N LEU A 370 13.11 6.72 -34.79
CA LEU A 370 13.93 7.23 -33.71
C LEU A 370 13.00 7.85 -32.64
N PRO A 371 13.21 7.56 -31.34
CA PRO A 371 12.37 8.08 -30.28
C PRO A 371 12.46 9.61 -30.23
N GLN A 372 11.42 10.23 -29.66
CA GLN A 372 11.48 11.58 -29.15
C GLN A 372 11.97 11.57 -27.69
N VAL A 373 12.42 12.70 -27.17
CA VAL A 373 12.82 12.89 -25.76
C VAL A 373 11.70 12.40 -24.84
N LYS A 374 10.45 12.79 -25.14
CA LYS A 374 9.26 12.37 -24.38
C LYS A 374 8.95 10.86 -24.43
N ASP A 375 9.45 10.12 -25.41
CA ASP A 375 9.25 8.67 -25.44
C ASP A 375 10.13 7.96 -24.41
N LEU A 376 11.20 8.64 -23.95
CA LEU A 376 12.22 8.07 -23.08
C LEU A 376 12.20 8.66 -21.68
N THR A 377 11.95 9.96 -21.50
CA THR A 377 12.08 10.64 -20.20
C THR A 377 11.02 11.71 -19.99
N ASN A 378 10.72 12.02 -18.73
CA ASN A 378 10.00 13.22 -18.30
C ASN A 378 10.92 14.35 -17.79
N ALA A 379 12.21 14.29 -18.13
CA ALA A 379 13.19 15.33 -17.80
C ALA A 379 12.77 16.72 -18.33
N VAL A 380 13.07 17.75 -17.53
CA VAL A 380 13.01 19.15 -17.96
C VAL A 380 14.41 19.72 -18.05
N CYS A 381 14.65 20.65 -18.99
CA CYS A 381 15.95 21.28 -19.11
C CYS A 381 16.16 22.42 -18.08
N SER A 382 16.21 22.06 -16.80
CA SER A 382 16.46 22.95 -15.68
C SER A 382 16.97 22.17 -14.47
N GLY A 383 17.46 22.86 -13.44
CA GLY A 383 17.80 22.23 -12.16
C GLY A 383 18.93 21.20 -12.23
N SER A 384 18.88 20.21 -11.35
CA SER A 384 19.88 19.15 -11.23
C SER A 384 20.03 18.35 -12.53
N GLY A 385 21.28 18.09 -12.92
CA GLY A 385 21.63 17.28 -14.10
C GLY A 385 21.77 18.05 -15.41
N VAL A 386 21.56 19.37 -15.41
CA VAL A 386 21.93 20.22 -16.55
C VAL A 386 23.44 20.33 -16.62
N GLU A 387 24.01 19.91 -17.74
CA GLU A 387 25.43 20.06 -18.02
C GLU A 387 25.66 21.32 -18.87
N PRO A 388 26.31 22.38 -18.35
CA PRO A 388 26.49 23.64 -19.07
C PRO A 388 27.25 23.48 -20.39
N SER A 389 28.11 22.46 -20.49
CA SER A 389 28.87 22.15 -21.70
C SER A 389 28.00 21.55 -22.82
N PHE A 390 26.81 21.04 -22.48
CA PHE A 390 25.89 20.36 -23.40
C PHE A 390 24.43 20.78 -23.11
N PRO A 391 24.10 22.08 -23.22
CA PRO A 391 22.85 22.64 -22.71
C PRO A 391 21.64 22.03 -23.44
N CYS A 392 20.75 21.39 -22.70
CA CYS A 392 19.54 20.74 -23.21
C CYS A 392 18.40 21.72 -23.60
N THR A 393 18.70 23.02 -23.75
CA THR A 393 17.69 24.07 -23.94
C THR A 393 16.81 23.74 -25.14
N GLY A 394 15.49 23.75 -24.96
CA GLY A 394 14.51 23.38 -25.99
C GLY A 394 14.06 21.92 -25.96
N ALA A 395 14.70 21.05 -25.16
CA ALA A 395 14.23 19.68 -24.97
C ALA A 395 12.88 19.64 -24.22
N VAL A 396 11.97 18.79 -24.70
CA VAL A 396 10.64 18.60 -24.11
C VAL A 396 10.47 17.13 -23.75
N GLY A 397 10.50 16.82 -22.46
CA GLY A 397 10.18 15.50 -21.92
C GLY A 397 8.68 15.23 -21.86
N ALA A 398 8.34 14.01 -21.44
CA ALA A 398 6.97 13.60 -21.15
C ALA A 398 6.37 14.33 -19.95
N THR A 399 5.07 14.18 -19.79
CA THR A 399 4.31 14.67 -18.64
C THR A 399 3.83 13.51 -17.76
N PRO A 400 3.74 13.70 -16.43
CA PRO A 400 4.11 14.91 -15.69
C PRO A 400 5.63 15.09 -15.66
N SER A 401 6.05 16.34 -15.76
CA SER A 401 7.46 16.73 -15.78
C SER A 401 8.14 16.44 -14.44
N SER A 402 9.41 16.07 -14.52
CA SER A 402 10.32 16.01 -13.37
C SER A 402 10.69 17.41 -12.85
N ASP A 403 11.41 17.47 -11.73
CA ASP A 403 11.91 18.72 -11.13
C ASP A 403 13.27 19.18 -11.70
N GLY A 404 13.88 18.41 -12.61
CA GLY A 404 15.15 18.76 -13.23
C GLY A 404 15.48 17.96 -14.48
N ASN A 405 16.74 18.02 -14.91
CA ASN A 405 17.21 17.27 -16.08
C ASN A 405 17.57 15.85 -15.68
N HIS A 406 16.55 15.06 -15.35
CA HIS A 406 16.60 13.64 -15.03
C HIS A 406 15.17 13.10 -14.98
N TYR A 407 14.96 11.79 -15.05
CA TYR A 407 13.61 11.26 -14.88
C TYR A 407 13.14 11.37 -13.42
N GLN A 408 11.83 11.48 -13.22
CA GLN A 408 11.16 11.19 -11.95
C GLN A 408 10.15 10.08 -12.17
N ARG A 409 10.20 9.03 -11.34
CA ARG A 409 9.43 7.79 -11.54
C ARG A 409 7.95 8.09 -11.76
N ASN A 410 7.44 7.64 -12.91
CA ASN A 410 6.05 7.83 -13.29
C ASN A 410 5.60 6.75 -14.25
N ILE A 411 4.28 6.61 -14.40
CA ILE A 411 3.65 5.69 -15.35
C ILE A 411 3.16 6.50 -16.54
N GLY A 412 3.43 6.03 -17.76
CA GLY A 412 3.05 6.71 -19.00
C GLY A 412 3.94 7.89 -19.39
N ALA A 413 5.12 8.02 -18.78
CA ALA A 413 6.00 9.19 -18.97
C ALA A 413 7.37 8.85 -19.58
N GLY A 414 7.41 7.81 -20.41
CA GLY A 414 8.58 7.38 -21.18
C GLY A 414 9.32 6.18 -20.60
N LEU A 415 10.13 5.52 -21.45
CA LEU A 415 10.78 4.25 -21.14
C LEU A 415 11.69 4.31 -19.89
N PHE A 416 12.61 5.27 -19.81
CA PHE A 416 13.55 5.39 -18.70
C PHE A 416 12.83 5.84 -17.42
N THR A 417 11.75 6.61 -17.55
CA THR A 417 10.93 7.04 -16.43
C THR A 417 10.21 5.87 -15.74
N GLU A 418 9.71 4.93 -16.54
CA GLU A 418 9.06 3.72 -16.04
C GLU A 418 10.08 2.71 -15.52
N TRP A 419 11.05 2.33 -16.36
CA TRP A 419 11.94 1.21 -16.07
C TRP A 419 13.16 1.60 -15.23
N GLY A 420 13.54 2.87 -15.22
CA GLY A 420 14.65 3.41 -14.45
C GLY A 420 15.99 3.14 -15.10
N ASP A 421 16.96 2.70 -14.29
CA ASP A 421 18.29 2.38 -14.80
C ASP A 421 18.27 1.18 -15.74
N MET A 422 18.28 1.49 -17.04
CA MET A 422 18.19 0.46 -18.08
C MET A 422 19.42 -0.45 -18.13
N THR A 423 20.57 0.02 -17.63
CA THR A 423 21.83 -0.74 -17.66
C THR A 423 21.79 -1.97 -16.74
N GLY A 424 20.87 -1.98 -15.78
CA GLY A 424 20.57 -3.15 -14.94
C GLY A 424 19.88 -4.29 -15.68
N TYR A 425 19.28 -4.04 -16.86
CA TYR A 425 18.65 -5.05 -17.71
C TYR A 425 19.65 -5.60 -18.73
N THR A 426 20.63 -6.37 -18.26
CA THR A 426 21.73 -6.88 -19.10
C THR A 426 21.25 -7.60 -20.36
N ALA A 427 20.17 -8.40 -20.27
CA ALA A 427 19.60 -9.12 -21.40
C ALA A 427 18.83 -8.24 -22.41
N ALA A 428 18.45 -7.01 -22.04
CA ALA A 428 17.85 -6.04 -22.95
C ALA A 428 18.91 -5.23 -23.74
N GLY A 429 20.19 -5.34 -23.35
CA GLY A 429 21.35 -4.85 -24.10
C GLY A 429 21.58 -3.34 -24.04
N PHE A 430 20.98 -2.62 -23.09
CA PHE A 430 21.23 -1.18 -22.93
C PHE A 430 22.63 -0.94 -22.34
N VAL A 431 23.40 -0.05 -22.95
CA VAL A 431 24.78 0.28 -22.56
C VAL A 431 24.81 1.60 -21.79
N TYR A 432 25.75 1.74 -20.85
CA TYR A 432 25.95 2.98 -20.09
C TYR A 432 26.57 4.09 -20.94
N ASN A 433 25.79 4.68 -21.84
CA ASN A 433 26.19 5.85 -22.64
C ASN A 433 24.96 6.51 -23.28
N ARG A 434 25.17 7.56 -24.07
CA ARG A 434 24.13 8.39 -24.67
C ARG A 434 23.37 7.67 -25.80
N TYR A 435 22.04 7.77 -25.76
CA TYR A 435 21.11 7.32 -26.79
C TYR A 435 20.52 8.51 -27.53
N CYS A 436 20.52 8.47 -28.87
CA CYS A 436 20.02 9.59 -29.66
C CYS A 436 18.50 9.61 -29.83
N THR A 437 17.95 10.82 -29.99
CA THR A 437 16.53 11.07 -30.28
C THR A 437 16.37 11.86 -31.56
N SER A 438 15.15 11.89 -32.08
CA SER A 438 14.77 12.66 -33.27
C SER A 438 14.65 14.16 -33.02
N ASP A 439 14.50 14.60 -31.77
CA ASP A 439 14.37 16.01 -31.43
C ASP A 439 15.71 16.75 -31.56
N SER A 440 15.63 18.03 -31.92
CA SER A 440 16.78 18.87 -32.24
C SER A 440 16.58 20.30 -31.74
N ASN A 441 17.69 21.00 -31.54
CA ASN A 441 17.71 22.45 -31.37
C ASN A 441 18.78 23.05 -32.29
N GLY A 442 18.34 23.68 -33.38
CA GLY A 442 19.21 24.18 -34.42
C GLY A 442 19.98 23.04 -35.10
N SER A 443 21.31 23.08 -35.04
CA SER A 443 22.19 22.06 -35.65
C SER A 443 22.60 20.94 -34.69
N TYR A 444 22.03 20.90 -33.48
CA TYR A 444 22.36 19.94 -32.44
C TYR A 444 21.18 19.00 -32.16
N GLN A 445 21.49 17.73 -31.85
CA GLN A 445 20.50 16.70 -31.53
C GLN A 445 20.46 16.44 -30.03
N PHE A 446 19.28 16.07 -29.54
CA PHE A 446 19.12 15.68 -28.15
C PHE A 446 19.41 14.20 -27.95
N ASN A 447 20.24 13.91 -26.96
CA ASN A 447 20.60 12.55 -26.54
C ASN A 447 20.37 12.37 -25.04
N LEU A 448 20.16 11.14 -24.60
CA LEU A 448 19.81 10.83 -23.23
C LEU A 448 20.69 9.74 -22.65
N MET A 449 21.00 9.84 -21.36
CA MET A 449 21.58 8.71 -20.63
C MET A 449 20.47 7.76 -20.15
N PRO A 450 20.59 6.46 -20.36
CA PRO A 450 19.53 5.48 -20.09
C PRO A 450 19.41 5.14 -18.60
N ASN A 451 20.34 5.60 -17.77
CA ASN A 451 20.35 5.35 -16.33
C ASN A 451 19.77 6.49 -15.47
N PHE A 452 19.76 7.72 -16.00
CA PHE A 452 19.22 8.91 -15.32
C PHE A 452 18.11 9.61 -16.10
N GLY A 453 17.96 9.32 -17.40
CA GLY A 453 17.02 10.01 -18.28
C GLY A 453 17.36 11.48 -18.50
N ASN A 454 18.59 11.92 -18.20
CA ASN A 454 19.00 13.30 -18.40
C ASN A 454 19.37 13.57 -19.85
N VAL A 455 19.01 14.76 -20.33
CA VAL A 455 19.11 15.18 -21.73
C VAL A 455 20.37 16.01 -21.95
N PHE A 456 21.02 15.80 -23.09
CA PHE A 456 22.19 16.54 -23.56
C PHE A 456 21.91 17.05 -24.97
N SER A 457 22.39 18.24 -25.30
CA SER A 457 22.45 18.72 -26.68
C SER A 457 23.85 18.51 -27.23
N VAL A 458 23.99 17.76 -28.34
CA VAL A 458 25.30 17.43 -28.91
C VAL A 458 25.30 17.52 -30.43
N ASN A 459 26.50 17.69 -31.01
CA ASN A 459 26.65 17.66 -32.46
C ASN A 459 26.23 16.29 -33.02
N PRO A 460 25.44 16.21 -34.11
CA PRO A 460 25.03 14.95 -34.72
C PRO A 460 26.19 14.05 -35.17
N SER A 461 27.42 14.57 -35.27
CA SER A 461 28.63 13.80 -35.55
C SER A 461 29.19 13.03 -34.36
N TYR A 462 28.69 13.24 -33.14
CA TYR A 462 29.07 12.41 -31.99
C TYR A 462 28.46 11.02 -32.13
N VAL A 463 29.27 9.99 -31.85
CA VAL A 463 28.80 8.61 -31.80
C VAL A 463 27.91 8.40 -30.58
N THR A 464 26.79 7.70 -30.80
CA THR A 464 25.79 7.38 -29.78
C THR A 464 25.14 6.03 -30.06
N TYR A 465 24.54 5.47 -29.02
CA TYR A 465 23.76 4.25 -29.14
C TYR A 465 22.36 4.54 -29.67
N GLY A 466 21.73 3.50 -30.22
CA GLY A 466 20.43 3.60 -30.88
C GLY A 466 19.36 2.75 -30.20
N VAL A 467 18.20 3.34 -30.00
CA VAL A 467 16.96 2.62 -29.72
C VAL A 467 15.89 3.18 -30.65
N CYS A 468 14.98 2.33 -31.11
CA CYS A 468 13.86 2.73 -31.94
C CYS A 468 12.55 2.54 -31.19
N ALA A 469 11.61 3.46 -31.34
CA ALA A 469 10.30 3.43 -30.74
C ALA A 469 9.24 2.98 -31.74
N TYR A 470 8.17 2.37 -31.22
CA TYR A 470 6.99 2.00 -31.98
C TYR A 470 5.74 1.97 -31.08
N PRO A 471 4.57 2.48 -31.55
CA PRO A 471 4.44 3.41 -32.67
C PRO A 471 5.17 4.75 -32.43
#